data_AF-A0A9P0DQ18-F1
#
_entry.id   AF-A0A9P0DQ18-F1
#
_cell.length_a   1.000
_cell.length_b   1.000
_cell.length_c   1.000
_cell.angle_alpha   90.00
_cell.angle_beta   90.00
_cell.angle_gamma   90.00
#
_symmetry.space_group_name_H-M   'P 1'
#
loop_
_entity.id
_entity.type
_entity.pdbx_description
1 polymer ?
#
loop_
_entity_poly.entity_id
_entity_poly.type
_entity_poly.pdbx_seq_one_letter_code
_entity_poly.pdbx_strand_id
1 'polypeptide(L)'
;MNRLLVTVGVLIGFLVLVWGFEIFGKKERILQIKKLENCKVKRNWPMSWENFKITTRKDTKENFMNLDLIVKEEVSMDFSMSFSFLKCDTSGNPDSCEFLFRDTKINNVCKYLAMKDQSWSQFVECFNKELKCPMKPVGFPIIALV
;
A
#
# COMPACT_ATOMS: atom_id res chain seq x y z
N MET A 1 4.74 -24.39 -4.60
CA MET A 1 4.76 -23.38 -5.68
C MET A 1 4.39 -22.03 -5.06
N ASN A 2 5.41 -21.22 -4.75
CA ASN A 2 5.34 -20.13 -3.77
C ASN A 2 4.72 -18.86 -4.38
N ARG A 3 3.51 -18.51 -3.94
CA ARG A 3 2.79 -17.30 -4.36
C ARG A 3 3.03 -16.16 -3.38
N LEU A 4 3.48 -15.03 -3.94
CA LEU A 4 3.74 -13.76 -3.27
C LEU A 4 2.43 -13.18 -2.73
N LEU A 5 2.20 -13.26 -1.42
CA LEU A 5 1.16 -12.50 -0.75
C LEU A 5 1.79 -11.31 -0.02
N VAL A 6 1.23 -10.14 -0.28
CA VAL A 6 1.31 -8.87 0.46
C VAL A 6 2.70 -8.25 0.67
N THR A 7 3.07 -7.39 -0.28
CA THR A 7 3.93 -6.22 -0.02
C THR A 7 3.22 -4.96 -0.47
N VAL A 8 1.94 -4.81 -0.08
CA VAL A 8 1.16 -3.67 -0.51
C VAL A 8 0.08 -3.27 0.49
N GLY A 9 0.47 -2.47 1.47
CA GLY A 9 -0.47 -1.92 2.43
C GLY A 9 -1.05 -0.57 2.00
N VAL A 10 -0.22 0.30 1.43
CA VAL A 10 -0.59 1.73 1.39
C VAL A 10 -0.76 2.27 -0.02
N LEU A 11 0.13 1.93 -0.95
CA LEU A 11 -0.08 2.20 -2.39
C LEU A 11 -1.30 1.46 -2.95
N ILE A 12 -1.62 0.28 -2.40
CA ILE A 12 -2.82 -0.49 -2.79
C ILE A 12 -4.04 -0.18 -1.95
N GLY A 13 -3.90 0.25 -0.71
CA GLY A 13 -5.02 0.89 -0.02
C GLY A 13 -5.56 2.06 -0.85
N PHE A 14 -4.67 2.88 -1.41
CA PHE A 14 -5.04 4.00 -2.26
C PHE A 14 -5.48 3.59 -3.68
N LEU A 15 -4.80 2.65 -4.36
CA LEU A 15 -5.28 2.14 -5.66
C LEU A 15 -6.64 1.43 -5.54
N VAL A 16 -6.90 0.71 -4.44
CA VAL A 16 -8.22 0.13 -4.13
C VAL A 16 -9.23 1.20 -3.72
N LEU A 17 -8.83 2.32 -3.13
CA LEU A 17 -9.72 3.46 -2.90
C LEU A 17 -10.09 4.16 -4.21
N VAL A 18 -9.11 4.43 -5.08
CA VAL A 18 -9.28 5.06 -6.39
C VAL A 18 -10.16 4.19 -7.30
N TRP A 19 -9.84 2.90 -7.44
CA TRP A 19 -10.63 1.97 -8.25
C TRP A 19 -11.91 1.50 -7.53
N GLY A 20 -11.90 1.54 -6.20
CA GLY A 20 -13.07 1.25 -5.37
C GLY A 20 -14.12 2.35 -5.44
N PHE A 21 -13.75 3.61 -5.68
CA PHE A 21 -14.72 4.68 -5.91
C PHE A 21 -15.59 4.43 -7.17
N GLU A 22 -15.06 3.74 -8.16
CA GLU A 22 -15.83 3.29 -9.34
C GLU A 22 -16.65 2.02 -9.06
N ILE A 23 -16.14 1.08 -8.26
CA ILE A 23 -16.79 -0.20 -7.97
C ILE A 23 -17.87 -0.08 -6.86
N PHE A 24 -17.64 0.77 -5.86
CA PHE A 24 -18.51 1.02 -4.71
C PHE A 24 -19.28 2.33 -4.92
N GLY A 25 -20.19 2.33 -5.90
CA GLY A 25 -20.92 3.54 -6.29
C GLY A 25 -21.45 4.38 -5.13
N LYS A 26 -21.22 5.70 -5.21
CA LYS A 26 -21.83 6.88 -4.55
C LYS A 26 -22.23 6.86 -3.07
N LYS A 27 -22.13 5.76 -2.33
CA LYS A 27 -22.45 5.72 -0.90
C LYS A 27 -21.16 5.95 -0.12
N GLU A 28 -21.11 7.08 0.59
CA GLU A 28 -20.08 7.41 1.59
C GLU A 28 -19.98 6.29 2.64
N ARG A 29 -19.20 5.25 2.34
CA ARG A 29 -18.84 4.22 3.31
C ARG A 29 -17.46 4.60 3.84
N ILE A 30 -17.41 4.91 5.12
CA ILE A 30 -16.14 5.16 5.81
C ILE A 30 -15.33 3.85 5.80
N LEU A 31 -14.23 3.85 5.07
CA LEU A 31 -13.28 2.74 5.09
C LEU A 31 -12.58 2.73 6.46
N GLN A 32 -12.75 1.64 7.22
CA GLN A 32 -12.03 1.43 8.46
C GLN A 32 -10.93 0.39 8.25
N ILE A 33 -9.68 0.83 8.30
CA ILE A 33 -8.53 -0.07 8.24
C ILE A 33 -8.26 -0.57 9.66
N LYS A 34 -8.55 -1.86 9.90
CA LYS A 34 -8.40 -2.47 11.24
C LYS A 34 -6.95 -2.87 11.55
N LYS A 35 -6.21 -3.27 10.52
CA LYS A 35 -4.90 -3.91 10.69
C LYS A 35 -4.06 -3.82 9.42
N LEU A 36 -2.79 -3.49 9.59
CA LEU A 36 -1.77 -3.67 8.55
C LEU A 36 -0.54 -4.31 9.19
N GLU A 37 -0.02 -5.35 8.55
CA GLU A 37 1.19 -6.06 9.01
C GLU A 37 2.02 -6.50 7.81
N ASN A 38 3.33 -6.63 8.02
CA ASN A 38 4.20 -7.30 7.06
C ASN A 38 3.89 -8.80 7.00
N CYS A 39 3.96 -9.37 5.80
CA CYS A 39 3.87 -10.82 5.67
C CYS A 39 5.02 -11.52 6.39
N LYS A 40 4.67 -12.51 7.22
CA LYS A 40 5.61 -13.26 8.09
C LYS A 40 6.73 -14.00 7.32
N VAL A 41 6.61 -14.15 6.01
CA VAL A 41 7.32 -15.18 5.24
C VAL A 41 8.73 -14.77 4.77
N LYS A 42 9.23 -13.54 4.96
CA LYS A 42 10.53 -13.18 4.36
C LYS A 42 11.30 -12.11 5.14
N ARG A 43 12.46 -12.51 5.69
CA ARG A 43 13.40 -11.64 6.43
C ARG A 43 14.29 -10.75 5.55
N ASN A 44 14.44 -11.04 4.26
CA ASN A 44 15.45 -10.40 3.40
C ASN A 44 14.82 -9.69 2.18
N TRP A 45 13.84 -8.82 2.40
CA TRP A 45 13.39 -7.94 1.31
C TRP A 45 14.31 -6.73 1.20
N PRO A 46 14.55 -6.23 -0.03
CA PRO A 46 15.34 -5.02 -0.25
C PRO A 46 14.65 -3.77 0.33
N MET A 47 13.35 -3.86 0.64
CA MET A 47 12.56 -2.83 1.29
C MET A 47 11.63 -3.44 2.36
N SER A 48 11.42 -2.74 3.47
CA SER A 48 10.43 -3.07 4.50
C SER A 48 9.61 -1.84 4.89
N TRP A 49 8.36 -2.08 5.29
CA TRP A 49 7.50 -1.06 5.88
C TRP A 49 7.49 -1.25 7.39
N GLU A 50 7.77 -0.21 8.15
CA GLU A 50 7.88 -0.26 9.61
C GLU A 50 7.05 0.87 10.23
N ASN A 51 6.87 0.81 11.56
CA ASN A 51 6.18 1.82 12.37
C ASN A 51 4.83 2.27 11.83
N PHE A 52 4.10 1.35 11.20
CA PHE A 52 2.79 1.64 10.66
C PHE A 52 1.80 1.98 11.78
N LYS A 53 1.24 3.18 11.73
CA LYS A 53 0.27 3.66 12.71
C LYS A 53 -0.87 4.36 12.00
N ILE A 54 -2.09 3.90 12.26
CA ILE A 54 -3.30 4.63 11.88
C ILE A 54 -3.86 5.30 13.13
N THR A 55 -4.15 6.58 13.01
CA THR A 55 -4.85 7.34 14.05
C THR A 55 -6.08 7.99 13.45
N THR A 56 -7.25 7.69 14.01
CA THR A 56 -8.49 8.36 13.63
C THR A 56 -8.71 9.58 14.52
N ARG A 57 -8.93 10.74 13.93
CA ARG A 57 -9.35 11.94 14.68
C ARG A 57 -10.77 11.77 15.17
N LYS A 58 -11.03 12.08 16.44
CA LYS A 58 -12.34 11.84 17.07
C LYS A 58 -13.42 12.82 16.59
N ASP A 59 -13.01 14.03 16.24
CA ASP A 59 -13.83 15.16 15.78
C ASP A 59 -14.20 15.03 14.30
N THR A 60 -13.22 14.85 13.42
CA THR A 60 -13.45 14.79 11.96
C THR A 60 -13.73 13.38 11.45
N LYS A 61 -13.45 12.35 12.25
CA LYS A 61 -13.40 10.93 11.82
C LYS A 61 -12.40 10.67 10.68
N GLU A 62 -11.48 11.60 10.42
CA GLU A 62 -10.42 11.42 9.43
C GLU A 62 -9.38 10.42 9.95
N ASN A 63 -8.90 9.56 9.04
CA ASN A 63 -7.83 8.63 9.34
C ASN A 63 -6.50 9.24 8.89
N PHE A 64 -5.58 9.39 9.84
CA PHE A 64 -4.19 9.71 9.57
C PHE A 64 -3.37 8.43 9.59
N MET A 65 -2.42 8.31 8.67
CA MET A 65 -1.54 7.17 8.55
C MET A 65 -0.09 7.64 8.54
N ASN A 66 0.68 7.08 9.48
CA ASN A 66 2.13 7.20 9.51
C ASN A 66 2.73 5.86 9.10
N LEU A 67 3.71 5.90 8.21
CA LEU A 67 4.43 4.72 7.76
C LEU A 67 5.89 5.07 7.50
N ASP A 68 6.77 4.14 7.85
CA ASP A 68 8.19 4.23 7.56
C ASP A 68 8.53 3.23 6.45
N LEU A 69 9.08 3.72 5.35
CA LEU A 69 9.67 2.90 4.30
C LEU A 69 11.18 2.83 4.53
N ILE A 70 11.68 1.62 4.75
CA ILE A 70 13.11 1.33 4.89
C ILE A 70 13.58 0.64 3.61
N VAL A 71 14.56 1.23 2.93
CA VAL A 71 15.24 0.64 1.78
C VAL A 71 16.59 0.11 2.26
N LYS A 72 16.72 -1.22 2.34
CA LYS A 72 17.91 -1.93 2.83
C LYS A 72 18.92 -2.21 1.72
N GLU A 73 18.41 -2.50 0.53
CA GLU A 73 19.20 -2.79 -0.67
C GLU A 73 18.64 -1.99 -1.85
N GLU A 74 19.45 -1.81 -2.89
CA GLU A 74 19.00 -1.08 -4.07
C GLU A 74 17.80 -1.77 -4.74
N VAL A 75 16.73 -1.03 -4.97
CA VAL A 75 15.57 -1.50 -5.71
C VAL A 75 15.68 -1.06 -7.17
N SER A 76 15.80 -2.04 -8.06
CA SER A 76 15.96 -1.86 -9.51
C SER A 76 14.79 -1.09 -10.15
N MET A 77 15.07 -0.47 -11.31
CA MET A 77 14.06 0.14 -12.20
C MET A 77 12.95 -0.83 -12.63
N ASP A 78 13.27 -2.12 -12.73
CA ASP A 78 12.32 -3.18 -13.13
C ASP A 78 11.49 -3.71 -11.97
N PHE A 79 11.46 -2.98 -10.85
CA PHE A 79 10.70 -3.36 -9.67
C PHE A 79 9.24 -3.64 -10.03
N SER A 80 8.80 -4.84 -9.68
CA SER A 80 7.43 -5.30 -9.88
C SER A 80 6.79 -5.63 -8.54
N MET A 81 5.49 -5.38 -8.48
CA MET A 81 4.67 -5.62 -7.30
C MET A 81 3.50 -6.51 -7.67
N SER A 82 3.11 -7.39 -6.77
CA SER A 82 1.94 -8.24 -6.95
C SER A 82 1.00 -8.12 -5.78
N PHE A 83 -0.30 -8.22 -6.05
CA PHE A 83 -1.33 -8.10 -5.04
C PHE A 83 -2.53 -8.97 -5.31
N SER A 84 -3.24 -9.28 -4.24
CA SER A 84 -4.57 -9.88 -4.29
C SER A 84 -5.48 -9.10 -3.37
N PHE A 85 -6.71 -8.86 -3.80
CA PHE A 85 -7.73 -8.20 -3.02
C PHE A 85 -8.87 -9.18 -2.75
N LEU A 86 -9.14 -9.43 -1.47
CA LEU A 86 -10.24 -10.26 -1.03
C LEU A 86 -11.30 -9.38 -0.36
N LYS A 87 -12.56 -9.63 -0.69
CA LYS A 87 -13.72 -9.04 -0.03
C LYS A 87 -14.45 -10.14 0.73
N CYS A 88 -14.72 -9.91 2.00
CA CYS A 88 -15.48 -10.82 2.83
C CYS A 88 -16.77 -10.13 3.27
N ASP A 89 -17.87 -10.89 3.37
CA ASP A 89 -19.16 -10.35 3.80
C ASP A 89 -19.15 -9.87 5.26
N THR A 90 -18.36 -10.54 6.09
CA THR A 90 -18.19 -10.21 7.51
C THR A 90 -16.73 -10.25 7.92
N SER A 91 -16.34 -9.30 8.78
CA SER A 91 -14.99 -9.22 9.34
C SER A 91 -14.69 -10.47 10.18
N GLY A 92 -13.68 -11.24 9.79
CA GLY A 92 -13.20 -12.39 10.57
C GLY A 92 -13.81 -13.74 10.19
N ASN A 93 -14.59 -13.81 9.11
CA ASN A 93 -14.99 -15.08 8.49
C ASN A 93 -14.22 -15.28 7.17
N PRO A 94 -13.12 -16.05 7.16
CA PRO A 94 -12.32 -16.27 5.96
C PRO A 94 -13.06 -17.03 4.85
N ASP A 95 -14.06 -17.84 5.22
CA ASP A 95 -14.77 -18.72 4.30
C ASP A 95 -15.78 -17.97 3.42
N SER A 96 -16.15 -16.74 3.79
CA SER A 96 -17.00 -15.84 2.99
C SER A 96 -16.19 -14.85 2.15
N CYS A 97 -14.87 -15.02 2.06
CA CYS A 97 -14.01 -14.13 1.30
C CYS A 97 -13.91 -14.54 -0.17
N GLU A 98 -14.24 -13.62 -1.07
CA GLU A 98 -14.09 -13.78 -2.51
C GLU A 98 -12.94 -12.90 -3.03
N PHE A 99 -12.19 -13.41 -4.00
CA PHE A 99 -11.19 -12.59 -4.69
C PHE A 99 -11.88 -11.62 -5.64
N LEU A 100 -11.72 -10.33 -5.39
CA LEU A 100 -12.04 -9.30 -6.37
C LEU A 100 -10.91 -9.15 -7.39
N PHE A 101 -9.67 -9.27 -6.93
CA PHE A 101 -8.47 -9.30 -7.76
C PHE A 101 -7.54 -10.38 -7.24
N ARG A 102 -7.02 -11.23 -8.13
CA ARG A 102 -6.12 -12.33 -7.76
C ARG A 102 -4.81 -12.21 -8.50
N ASP A 103 -3.72 -12.23 -7.74
CA ASP A 103 -2.34 -12.27 -8.25
C ASP A 103 -2.05 -11.17 -9.30
N THR A 104 -2.72 -10.02 -9.19
CA THR A 104 -2.54 -8.88 -10.10
C THR A 104 -1.12 -8.36 -9.96
N LYS A 105 -0.40 -8.28 -11.08
CA LYS A 105 1.00 -7.84 -11.11
C LYS A 105 1.11 -6.48 -11.78
N ILE A 106 1.71 -5.54 -11.07
CA ILE A 106 2.15 -4.25 -11.59
C ILE A 106 3.63 -4.38 -11.90
N ASN A 107 3.98 -4.37 -13.19
CA ASN A 107 5.37 -4.32 -13.63
C ASN A 107 5.84 -2.86 -13.66
N ASN A 108 7.14 -2.62 -13.48
CA ASN A 108 7.74 -1.29 -13.58
C ASN A 108 7.09 -0.25 -12.66
N VAL A 109 6.90 -0.59 -11.37
CA VAL A 109 6.34 0.30 -10.33
C VAL A 109 7.04 1.66 -10.32
N CYS A 110 8.34 1.68 -10.62
CA CYS A 110 9.13 2.89 -10.76
C CYS A 110 8.56 3.91 -11.76
N LYS A 111 7.93 3.46 -12.85
CA LYS A 111 7.26 4.37 -13.79
C LYS A 111 6.05 5.04 -13.14
N TYR A 112 5.26 4.28 -12.38
CA TYR A 112 4.07 4.80 -11.69
C TYR A 112 4.42 5.79 -10.59
N LEU A 113 5.51 5.57 -9.85
CA LEU A 113 6.00 6.50 -8.83
C LEU A 113 6.43 7.85 -9.41
N ALA A 114 6.93 7.87 -10.65
CA ALA A 114 7.36 9.09 -11.33
C ALA A 114 6.20 9.88 -11.97
N MET A 115 5.02 9.27 -12.15
CA MET A 115 3.89 9.93 -12.78
C MET A 115 3.28 11.01 -11.88
N LYS A 116 2.99 12.16 -12.49
CA LYS A 116 2.29 13.30 -11.88
C LYS A 116 0.84 13.34 -12.34
N ASP A 117 0.02 14.07 -11.58
CA ASP A 117 -1.41 14.28 -11.86
C ASP A 117 -2.24 13.00 -11.96
N GLN A 118 -1.75 11.94 -11.32
CA GLN A 118 -2.47 10.69 -11.19
C GLN A 118 -3.23 10.68 -9.86
N SER A 119 -4.25 9.85 -9.80
CA SER A 119 -5.03 9.69 -8.58
C SER A 119 -4.19 9.26 -7.37
N TRP A 120 -3.06 8.58 -7.59
CA TRP A 120 -2.11 8.21 -6.52
C TRP A 120 -1.00 9.25 -6.27
N SER A 121 -0.91 10.32 -7.05
CA SER A 121 0.21 11.29 -6.95
C SER A 121 0.23 12.00 -5.61
N GLN A 122 -0.93 12.35 -5.04
CA GLN A 122 -1.02 12.96 -3.69
C GLN A 122 -0.38 12.10 -2.62
N PHE A 123 -0.58 10.78 -2.69
CA PHE A 123 0.05 9.85 -1.75
C PHE A 123 1.57 9.80 -1.91
N VAL A 124 2.07 9.81 -3.15
CA VAL A 124 3.52 9.82 -3.40
C VAL A 124 4.16 11.13 -2.91
N GLU A 125 3.40 12.23 -2.92
CA GLU A 125 3.81 13.55 -2.42
C GLU A 125 3.80 13.65 -0.89
N CYS A 126 3.04 12.79 -0.19
CA CYS A 126 3.05 12.70 1.27
C CYS A 126 4.38 12.17 1.86
N PHE A 127 5.27 11.62 1.03
CA PHE A 127 6.58 11.18 1.50
C PHE A 127 7.49 12.38 1.75
N ASN A 128 8.16 12.38 2.89
CA ASN A 128 9.16 13.39 3.25
C ASN A 128 10.36 13.45 2.30
N LYS A 129 10.50 12.45 1.42
CA LYS A 129 11.55 12.36 0.41
C LYS A 129 10.98 11.74 -0.86
N GLU A 130 11.40 12.28 -1.99
CA GLU A 130 10.98 11.81 -3.30
C GLU A 130 11.43 10.36 -3.54
N LEU A 131 10.47 9.49 -3.88
CA LEU A 131 10.70 8.10 -4.22
C LEU A 131 11.24 7.98 -5.66
N LYS A 132 12.56 8.18 -5.83
CA LYS A 132 13.24 8.01 -7.12
C LYS A 132 13.73 6.58 -7.28
N CYS A 133 13.46 6.00 -8.45
CA CYS A 133 14.10 4.77 -8.87
C CYS A 133 15.40 5.04 -9.67
N PRO A 134 16.40 4.14 -9.59
CA PRO A 134 16.47 3.01 -8.66
C PRO A 134 16.54 3.52 -7.21
N MET A 135 15.78 2.88 -6.31
CA MET A 135 15.72 3.35 -4.93
C MET A 135 16.97 2.86 -4.22
N LYS A 136 17.85 3.79 -3.86
CA LYS A 136 19.08 3.48 -3.14
C LYS A 136 18.80 3.29 -1.65
N PRO A 137 19.61 2.47 -0.95
CA PRO A 137 19.56 2.39 0.50
C PRO A 137 19.69 3.77 1.14
N VAL A 138 18.90 4.00 2.17
CA VAL A 138 18.91 5.24 2.94
C VAL A 138 19.20 4.91 4.39
N GLY A 139 20.08 5.70 5.03
CA GLY A 139 20.44 5.52 6.44
C GLY A 139 19.33 5.89 7.43
N PHE A 140 18.18 6.36 6.93
CA PHE A 140 17.02 6.77 7.73
C PHE A 140 15.72 6.39 7.00
N PRO A 141 14.61 6.15 7.73
CA PRO A 141 13.34 5.81 7.10
C PRO A 141 12.76 6.96 6.27
N ILE A 142 12.13 6.62 5.16
CA ILE A 142 11.31 7.54 4.37
C ILE A 142 9.91 7.53 5.00
N ILE A 143 9.46 8.68 5.48
CA ILE A 143 8.23 8.79 6.26
C ILE A 143 7.13 9.31 5.33
N ALA A 144 5.98 8.65 5.30
CA ALA A 144 4.77 9.24 4.72
C ALA A 144 3.76 9.60 5.81
N LEU A 145 3.19 10.79 5.67
CA LEU A 145 2.11 11.31 6.51
C LEU A 145 0.88 11.52 5.60
N VAL A 146 -0.12 10.65 5.75
CA VAL A 146 -1.35 10.66 4.94
C VAL A 146 -2.53 10.98 5.82
#